data_AF-A0A7U1GFQ2-F1
#
_entry.id   AF-A0A7U1GFQ2-F1
#
_cell.length_a   1.000
_cell.length_b   1.000
_cell.length_c   1.000
_cell.angle_alpha   90.00
_cell.angle_beta   90.00
_cell.angle_gamma   90.00
#
_symmetry.space_group_name_H-M   'P 1'
#
loop_
_entity.id
_entity.type
_entity.pdbx_description
1 polymer ?
#
loop_
_entity_poly.entity_id
_entity_poly.type
_entity_poly.pdbx_seq_one_letter_code
_entity_poly.pdbx_strand_id
1 'polypeptide(L)' 'LITIPVRKHYTNIFEKSTLSCIKEDLNLVSGIYAFVHNDSKKLYIGSSFNLAKRINDHLNNPLRAA' A
#
# COMPACT_ATOMS: atom_id res chain seq x y z
N LEU A 1 -3.77 20.78 14.38
CA LEU A 1 -3.92 19.66 13.41
C LEU A 1 -2.79 19.79 12.40
N ILE A 2 -1.89 18.80 12.34
CA ILE A 2 -0.82 18.77 11.33
C ILE A 2 -1.42 18.13 10.08
N THR A 3 -1.53 18.90 8.99
CA THR A 3 -1.97 18.37 7.69
C THR A 3 -0.75 17.85 6.96
N ILE A 4 -0.64 16.53 6.83
CA ILE A 4 0.41 15.92 6.00
C ILE A 4 -0.05 16.05 4.54
N PRO A 5 0.69 16.75 3.66
CA PRO A 5 0.27 16.90 2.28
C PRO A 5 0.29 15.55 1.57
N VAL A 6 -0.86 15.18 0.99
CA VAL A 6 -0.96 14.02 0.12
C VAL A 6 -0.21 14.34 -1.17
N ARG A 7 0.93 13.68 -1.39
CA ARG A 7 1.74 13.89 -2.59
C ARG A 7 1.11 13.25 -3.84
N LYS A 8 0.55 12.05 -3.66
CA LYS A 8 -0.02 11.23 -4.74
C LYS A 8 -1.19 10.43 -4.18
N HIS A 9 -2.22 10.26 -5.00
CA HIS A 9 -3.41 9.47 -4.67
C HIS A 9 -3.77 8.58 -5.84
N TYR A 10 -3.96 7.30 -5.57
CA TYR A 10 -4.28 6.27 -6.56
C TYR A 10 -5.62 5.64 -6.21
N THR A 11 -6.44 5.39 -7.22
CA THR A 11 -7.72 4.68 -7.09
C THR A 11 -7.66 3.36 -7.82
N ASN A 12 -8.38 2.35 -7.32
CA ASN A 12 -8.46 1.01 -7.93
C ASN A 12 -7.10 0.29 -8.03
N ILE A 13 -6.57 -0.15 -6.88
CA ILE A 13 -5.27 -0.85 -6.79
C ILE A 13 -5.23 -2.21 -7.51
N PHE A 14 -6.39 -2.74 -7.91
CA PHE A 14 -6.51 -4.00 -8.65
C PHE A 14 -6.36 -3.81 -10.17
N GLU A 15 -6.47 -2.57 -10.65
CA GLU A 15 -6.16 -2.27 -12.04
C GLU A 15 -4.66 -2.37 -12.28
N LYS A 16 -4.26 -3.13 -13.31
CA LYS A 16 -2.85 -3.44 -13.58
C LYS A 16 -2.00 -2.18 -13.84
N SER A 17 -2.57 -1.19 -14.55
CA SER A 17 -1.95 0.11 -14.83
C SER A 17 -1.65 0.86 -13.54
N THR A 18 -2.66 1.04 -12.68
CA THR A 18 -2.55 1.68 -11.37
C THR A 18 -1.53 0.98 -10.48
N LEU A 19 -1.58 -0.35 -10.39
CA LEU A 19 -0.62 -1.11 -9.57
C LEU A 19 0.81 -0.95 -10.07
N SER A 20 1.01 -0.82 -11.38
CA SER A 20 2.33 -0.59 -11.98
C SER A 20 2.87 0.79 -11.59
N CYS A 21 2.05 1.84 -11.69
CA CYS A 21 2.44 3.19 -11.25
C CYS A 21 2.77 3.25 -9.75
N ILE A 22 1.96 2.58 -8.90
CA ILE A 22 2.23 2.49 -7.45
C ILE A 22 3.58 1.82 -7.19
N LYS A 23 3.86 0.71 -7.89
CA LYS A 23 5.11 -0.04 -7.72
C LYS A 23 6.33 0.76 -8.16
N GLU A 24 6.21 1.50 -9.26
CA GLU A 24 7.28 2.38 -9.75
C GLU A 24 7.60 3.48 -8.75
N ASP A 25 6.58 4.16 -8.23
CA ASP A 25 6.74 5.22 -7.24
C ASP A 25 7.34 4.75 -5.91
N LEU A 26 7.05 3.51 -5.52
CA LEU A 26 7.52 2.91 -4.27
C LEU A 26 8.79 2.09 -4.46
N ASN A 27 9.32 2.01 -5.67
CA ASN A 27 10.54 1.26 -5.94
C ASN A 27 11.70 1.87 -5.17
N LEU A 28 12.43 1.05 -4.41
CA LEU A 28 13.52 1.47 -3.52
C LEU A 28 13.11 2.46 -2.41
N VAL A 29 11.82 2.68 -2.19
CA VAL A 29 11.34 3.47 -1.05
C VAL A 29 11.26 2.56 0.18
N SER A 30 11.99 2.95 1.23
CA SER A 30 11.84 2.39 2.57
C SER A 30 10.95 3.29 3.42
N GLY A 31 10.22 2.71 4.37
CA GLY A 31 9.38 3.50 5.27
C GLY A 31 8.32 2.72 6.02
N ILE A 32 7.40 3.49 6.60
CA ILE A 32 6.22 3.02 7.33
C ILE A 32 5.01 3.06 6.39
N TYR A 33 4.16 2.05 6.46
CA TYR A 33 2.92 1.97 5.72
C TYR A 33 1.77 1.58 6.64
N ALA A 34 0.55 1.83 6.18
CA ALA A 34 -0.66 1.40 6.87
C ALA A 34 -1.70 0.84 5.90
N PHE A 35 -2.43 -0.18 6.36
CA PHE A 35 -3.66 -0.64 5.71
C PHE A 35 -4.83 -0.39 6.65
N VAL A 36 -5.90 0.18 6.10
CA VAL A 36 -7.16 0.41 6.81
C VAL A 36 -8.21 -0.50 6.21
N HIS A 37 -8.86 -1.30 7.05
CA HIS A 37 -10.03 -2.03 6.63
C HIS A 37 -11.22 -1.06 6.52
N ASN A 38 -11.84 -0.97 5.33
CA ASN A 38 -12.84 0.05 5.05
C ASN A 38 -14.05 -0.01 5.99
N ASP A 39 -14.56 -1.21 6.32
CA ASP A 39 -15.76 -1.33 7.16
C ASP A 39 -15.44 -1.26 8.64
N SER A 40 -14.59 -2.17 9.13
CA SER A 40 -14.23 -2.25 10.56
C SER A 40 -13.35 -1.12 11.08
N LYS A 41 -12.80 -0.28 10.19
CA LYS A 41 -11.81 0.78 10.52
C LYS A 41 -10.55 0.27 11.25
N LYS A 42 -10.33 -1.04 11.27
CA LYS A 42 -9.12 -1.63 11.84
C LYS A 42 -7.91 -1.18 11.04
N LEU A 43 -6.88 -0.76 11.76
CA LEU A 43 -5.63 -0.25 11.23
C LEU A 43 -4.53 -1.29 11.45
N TYR A 44 -3.81 -1.63 10.39
CA TYR A 44 -2.55 -2.36 10.47
C TYR A 44 -1.43 -1.44 10.03
N ILE A 45 -0.40 -1.29 10.87
CA ILE A 45 0.79 -0.49 10.60
C ILE A 45 1.98 -1.43 10.49
N GLY A 46 2.84 -1.21 9.50
CA GLY A 46 4.09 -1.95 9.36
C GLY A 46 5.19 -1.09 8.75
N SER A 47 6.39 -1.67 8.65
CA SER A 47 7.53 -1.06 7.98
C SER A 47 8.18 -2.02 6.98
N SER A 48 8.90 -1.45 6.01
CA SER A 48 9.66 -2.21 5.02
C SER A 48 10.82 -1.39 4.48
N PHE A 49 11.92 -2.07 4.14
CA PHE A 49 13.00 -1.48 3.33
C PHE A 49 12.62 -1.31 1.86
N ASN A 50 11.59 -2.02 1.39
CA ASN A 50 11.07 -1.91 0.04
C ASN A 50 9.53 -1.96 0.08
N LEU A 51 8.90 -0.81 -0.08
CA LEU A 51 7.44 -0.67 -0.02
C LEU A 51 6.76 -1.28 -1.26
N ALA A 52 7.36 -1.22 -2.45
CA ALA A 52 6.82 -1.85 -3.65
C ALA A 52 6.70 -3.38 -3.49
N LYS A 53 7.75 -4.03 -2.96
CA LYS A 53 7.71 -5.47 -2.63
C LYS A 53 6.62 -5.75 -1.59
N ARG A 54 6.55 -4.94 -0.54
CA ARG A 54 5.59 -5.15 0.55
C ARG A 54 4.14 -5.10 0.08
N ILE A 55 3.77 -4.13 -0.76
CA ILE A 55 2.41 -4.07 -1.32
C ILE A 55 2.14 -5.32 -2.16
N ASN A 56 3.10 -5.75 -2.98
CA ASN A 56 2.95 -6.95 -3.79
C ASN A 56 2.74 -8.20 -2.94
N ASP A 57 3.46 -8.34 -1.82
CA ASP A 57 3.30 -9.47 -0.90
C ASP A 57 1.90 -9.51 -0.31
N HIS A 58 1.32 -8.36 0.10
CA HIS A 58 -0.04 -8.32 0.65
C HIS A 58 -1.14 -8.59 -0.37
N LEU A 59 -0.96 -8.12 -1.62
CA LEU A 59 -1.95 -8.31 -2.68
C LEU A 59 -1.96 -9.75 -3.23
N ASN A 60 -0.82 -10.44 -3.19
CA ASN A 60 -0.70 -11.79 -3.76
C ASN A 60 -0.61 -12.88 -2.68
N ASN A 61 -0.88 -12.58 -1.41
CA ASN A 61 -0.80 -13.60 -0.36
C ASN A 61 -2.01 -14.55 -0.42
N PRO A 62 -1.83 -15.84 -0.76
CA PRO A 62 -2.93 -16.80 -0.85
C PRO A 62 -3.57 -17.10 0.52
N LEU A 63 -2.88 -16.82 1.64
CA LEU A 63 -3.39 -17.05 3.00
C LEU A 63 -4.38 -15.97 3.49
N ARG A 64 -4.69 -14.96 2.67
CA ARG A 64 -5.68 -13.91 2.98
C ARG A 64 -6.88 -13.91 2.02
N ALA A 65 -6.91 -14.84 1.06
CA ALA A 65 -8.00 -15.01 0.10
C ALA A 65 -9.03 -16.08 0.55
N ALA A 66 -8.89 -16.62 1.77
CA ALA A 66 -9.79 -17.60 2.38
C ALA A 66 -10.45 -17.02 3.63
#